data_AF-A0A1H8F673-F1
#
_entry.id   AF-A0A1H8F673-F1
#
_cell.length_a   1.000
_cell.length_b   1.000
_cell.length_c   1.000
_cell.angle_alpha   90.00
_cell.angle_beta   90.00
_cell.angle_gamma   90.00
#
_symmetry.space_group_name_H-M   'P 1'
#
loop_
_entity.id
_entity.type
_entity.pdbx_description
1 polymer ?
#
loop_
_entity_poly.entity_id
_entity_poly.type
_entity_poly.pdbx_seq_one_letter_code
_entity_poly.pdbx_strand_id
1 'polypeptide(L)' 'MKPIKRTEDQIEQMVRQAKATLAIEGMEMSEQDEELIKAKLRGEISRKEFLKRALEMADIG' A
#
# COMPACT_ATOMS: atom_id res chain seq x y z
N MET A 1 1.93 16.26 -13.37
CA MET A 1 0.64 15.80 -12.79
C MET A 1 0.55 16.33 -11.37
N LYS A 2 -0.51 17.05 -10.99
CA LYS A 2 -0.70 17.49 -9.59
C LYS A 2 -1.03 16.25 -8.72
N PRO A 3 -0.49 16.13 -7.50
CA PRO A 3 -0.82 14.99 -6.64
C PRO A 3 -2.31 15.07 -6.25
N ILE A 4 -3.08 14.04 -6.61
CA ILE A 4 -4.46 13.89 -6.16
C ILE A 4 -4.39 13.56 -4.66
N LYS A 5 -4.86 14.47 -3.81
CA LYS A 5 -4.99 14.21 -2.38
C LYS A 5 -6.21 13.31 -2.17
N ARG A 6 -5.98 12.09 -1.71
CA ARG A 6 -7.05 11.14 -1.39
C ARG A 6 -7.58 11.42 0.02
N THR A 7 -8.88 11.25 0.22
CA THR A 7 -9.47 11.21 1.56
C THR A 7 -9.17 9.86 2.21
N GLU A 8 -9.31 9.77 3.52
CA GLU A 8 -9.03 8.52 4.22
C GLU A 8 -9.99 7.41 3.81
N ASP A 9 -11.28 7.72 3.61
CA ASP A 9 -12.26 6.77 3.09
C ASP A 9 -11.87 6.24 1.69
N GLN A 10 -11.28 7.08 0.84
CA GLN A 10 -10.80 6.65 -0.49
C GLN A 10 -9.59 5.72 -0.37
N ILE A 11 -8.68 6.00 0.57
CA ILE A 11 -7.52 5.14 0.83
C ILE A 11 -7.99 3.77 1.33
N GLU A 12 -8.89 3.76 2.32
CA GLU A 12 -9.49 2.53 2.86
C GLU A 12 -10.22 1.72 1.79
N GLN A 13 -10.98 2.38 0.91
CA GLN A 13 -11.65 1.71 -0.21
C GLN A 13 -10.65 1.09 -1.18
N MET A 14 -9.57 1.80 -1.53
CA MET A 14 -8.54 1.31 -2.44
C MET A 14 -7.80 0.11 -1.86
N VAL A 15 -7.41 0.16 -0.59
CA VAL A 15 -6.74 -0.95 0.10
C VAL A 15 -7.66 -2.17 0.18
N ARG A 16 -8.94 -1.97 0.54
CA ARG A 16 -9.94 -3.05 0.59
C ARG A 16 -10.14 -3.73 -0.76
N GLN A 17 -10.19 -2.95 -1.84
CA GLN A 17 -10.29 -3.49 -3.20
C GLN A 17 -9.04 -4.30 -3.56
N ALA A 18 -7.85 -3.78 -3.29
CA ALA A 18 -6.60 -4.49 -3.55
C ALA A 18 -6.51 -5.82 -2.77
N LYS A 19 -6.91 -5.81 -1.49
CA LYS A 19 -7.00 -7.03 -0.67
C LYS A 19 -7.96 -8.06 -1.26
N ALA A 20 -9.14 -7.63 -1.69
CA ALA A 20 -10.11 -8.53 -2.30
C ALA A 20 -9.58 -9.15 -3.61
N THR A 21 -8.88 -8.36 -4.43
CA THR A 21 -8.25 -8.86 -5.66
C THR A 21 -7.16 -9.89 -5.36
N LEU A 22 -6.29 -9.64 -4.39
CA LEU A 22 -5.26 -10.61 -3.97
C LEU A 22 -5.86 -11.90 -3.42
N ALA A 23 -6.92 -11.79 -2.61
CA ALA A 23 -7.60 -12.95 -2.04
C ALA A 23 -8.23 -13.86 -3.11
N ILE A 24 -8.72 -13.30 -4.22
CA ILE A 24 -9.20 -14.09 -5.37
C ILE A 24 -8.08 -14.95 -5.95
N GLU A 25 -6.84 -14.48 -5.92
CA GLU A 25 -5.65 -15.20 -6.39
C GLU A 25 -5.01 -16.08 -5.29
N GLY A 26 -5.65 -16.21 -4.13
CA GLY A 26 -5.12 -16.98 -3.00
C GLY A 26 -3.93 -16.31 -2.31
N MET A 27 -3.74 -15.01 -2.51
CA MET A 27 -2.71 -14.21 -1.85
C MET A 27 -3.31 -13.40 -0.70
N GLU A 28 -2.54 -13.21 0.36
CA GLU A 28 -2.89 -12.36 1.48
C GLU A 28 -1.98 -11.14 1.54
N MET A 29 -2.57 -9.98 1.84
CA MET A 29 -1.82 -8.76 2.14
C MET A 29 -1.62 -8.68 3.64
N SER A 30 -0.35 -8.62 4.09
CA SER A 30 -0.07 -8.47 5.51
C SER A 30 -0.47 -7.08 6.02
N GLU A 31 -0.63 -6.94 7.34
CA GLU A 31 -0.87 -5.63 7.96
C GLU A 31 0.29 -4.65 7.68
N GLN A 32 1.51 -5.16 7.57
CA GLN A 32 2.69 -4.36 7.29
C GLN A 32 2.67 -3.80 5.86
N ASP A 33 2.23 -4.61 4.88
CA ASP A 33 2.05 -4.17 3.49
C ASP A 33 0.98 -3.07 3.40
N GLU A 34 -0.14 -3.26 4.11
CA GLU A 34 -1.22 -2.30 4.17
C GLU A 34 -0.76 -0.95 4.71
N GLU A 35 -0.07 -0.94 5.86
CA GLU A 35 0.43 0.31 6.46
C GLU A 35 1.43 1.01 5.54
N LEU A 36 2.30 0.27 4.86
CA LEU A 36 3.24 0.83 3.90
C LEU A 36 2.52 1.48 2.70
N ILE A 37 1.49 0.82 2.17
CA ILE A 37 0.66 1.33 1.07
C ILE A 37 -0.10 2.59 1.53
N LYS A 38 -0.72 2.57 2.70
CA LYS A 38 -1.45 3.71 3.26
C LYS A 38 -0.53 4.92 3.46
N ALA A 39 0.65 4.75 4.05
CA ALA A 39 1.63 5.82 4.22
C ALA A 39 2.02 6.48 2.88
N LYS A 40 2.17 5.68 1.81
CA LYS A 40 2.44 6.20 0.47
C LYS A 40 1.26 6.99 -0.09
N LEU A 41 0.03 6.50 0.10
CA LEU A 41 -1.20 7.13 -0.40
C LEU A 41 -1.55 8.42 0.36
N ARG A 42 -1.30 8.46 1.67
CA ARG A 42 -1.39 9.66 2.52
C ARG A 42 -0.35 10.72 2.16
N GLY A 43 0.76 10.30 1.55
CA GLY A 43 1.87 11.17 1.16
C GLY A 43 2.92 11.36 2.25
N GLU A 44 2.87 10.55 3.31
CA GLU A 44 3.82 10.56 4.44
C GLU A 44 5.20 10.08 3.99
N ILE A 45 5.26 9.18 3.01
CA ILE A 45 6.51 8.69 2.42
C ILE A 45 6.58 8.97 0.91
N SER A 46 7.82 9.19 0.45
CA SER A 46 8.12 9.33 -0.97
C SER A 46 7.97 8.00 -1.71
N ARG A 47 7.86 8.04 -3.05
CA ARG A 47 7.89 6.81 -3.86
C ARG A 47 9.21 6.03 -3.68
N LYS A 48 10.33 6.75 -3.53
CA LYS A 48 11.65 6.14 -3.31
C LYS A 48 11.68 5.37 -1.98
N GLU A 49 11.16 5.99 -0.92
CA GLU A 49 11.09 5.37 0.41
C GLU A 49 10.14 4.17 0.42
N PHE A 50 8.98 4.28 -0.22
CA PHE A 50 8.04 3.17 -0.38
C PHE A 50 8.70 1.95 -1.03
N LEU A 51 9.38 2.14 -2.17
CA LEU A 51 10.06 1.05 -2.88
C LEU A 51 11.20 0.44 -2.07
N LYS A 52 11.96 1.28 -1.34
CA LYS A 52 13.03 0.80 -0.47
C LYS A 52 12.48 -0.14 0.61
N ARG A 53 11.45 0.30 1.34
CA ARG A 53 10.84 -0.52 2.41
C ARG A 53 10.16 -1.77 1.88
N ALA A 54 9.46 -1.67 0.75
CA ALA A 54 8.84 -2.83 0.11
C ALA A 54 9.88 -3.89 -0.28
N LEU A 55 11.06 -3.46 -0.76
CA LEU A 55 12.17 -4.36 -1.05
C LEU A 55 12.74 -4.98 0.23
N GLU A 56 12.99 -4.18 1.26
CA GLU A 56 13.48 -4.67 2.56
C GLU A 56 12.53 -5.70 3.18
N MET A 57 11.21 -5.54 3.01
CA MET A 57 10.22 -6.51 3.47
C MET A 57 10.24 -7.81 2.66
N ALA A 58 10.48 -7.72 1.35
CA ALA A 58 10.54 -8.89 0.46
C ALA A 58 11.85 -9.69 0.59
N ASP A 59 12.95 -9.02 0.96
CA ASP A 59 14.27 -9.65 1.16
C ASP A 59 14.39 -10.38 2.51
N ILE A 60 13.41 -10.22 3.41
CA ILE A 60 13.28 -11.05 4.62
C ILE A 60 12.49 -12.31 4.21
N GLY A 61 13.16 -13.19 3.47
CA GLY A 61 12.66 -14.48 2.99
C GLY A 61 13.74 -15.54 2.97
#